data_AF-A0A7W7SIE3-F1
#
_entry.id   AF-A0A7W7SIE3-F1
#
_cell.length_a   1.000
_cell.length_b   1.000
_cell.length_c   1.000
_cell.angle_alpha   90.00
_cell.angle_beta   90.00
_cell.angle_gamma   90.00
#
_symmetry.space_group_name_H-M   'P 1'
#
loop_
_entity.id
_entity.type
_entity.pdbx_description
1 polymer ?
#
loop_
_entity_poly.entity_id
_entity_poly.type
_entity_poly.pdbx_seq_one_letter_code
_entity_poly.pdbx_strand_id
1 'polypeptide(L)'
;MTAFTPDHCANCDAALPFQPSKNVTLYCTEGCRQTAKVIRKARVAMANGKFFTNPDVRYGVQIALAHALAGGYAGKARRLPPEVKQAVRDQADGVCEQCQEQLGTEIDHIDGDSPELPNLQLLCARCHRAKTDLRMPPATPESRTRIEELWTMRVLVSEPARLCDSEEWNDMSTRLKQERRLRLGHVPKKSHHKILTCEEVTGTAVFGSLVALTLCGTPLRDGVCPTPERHQGDA
;
A
#
# COMPACT_ATOMS: atom_id res chain seq x y z
N MET A 1 -10.89 10.60 -14.98
CA MET A 1 -9.76 10.12 -14.18
C MET A 1 -8.47 10.72 -14.71
N THR A 2 -7.69 11.42 -13.89
CA THR A 2 -6.38 11.97 -14.32
C THR A 2 -5.36 10.86 -14.49
N ALA A 3 -4.49 10.99 -15.51
CA ALA A 3 -3.37 10.07 -15.71
C ALA A 3 -2.37 10.17 -14.55
N PHE A 4 -1.80 9.04 -14.14
CA PHE A 4 -0.73 9.02 -13.13
C PHE A 4 0.57 9.54 -13.72
N THR A 5 1.15 10.58 -13.12
CA THR A 5 2.45 11.12 -13.53
C THR A 5 3.58 10.31 -12.87
N PRO A 6 4.51 9.73 -13.67
CA PRO A 6 5.69 9.09 -13.13
C PRO A 6 6.43 9.97 -12.13
N ASP A 7 6.88 9.34 -11.05
CA ASP A 7 7.73 9.95 -10.03
C ASP A 7 7.08 11.10 -9.23
N HIS A 8 5.75 11.23 -9.30
CA HIS A 8 4.95 12.13 -8.47
C HIS A 8 4.04 11.36 -7.50
N CYS A 9 3.61 12.04 -6.44
CA CYS A 9 2.74 11.50 -5.41
C CYS A 9 1.36 11.20 -6.00
N ALA A 10 0.88 9.97 -5.86
CA ALA A 10 -0.42 9.55 -6.36
C ALA A 10 -1.61 10.34 -5.76
N ASN A 11 -1.42 10.96 -4.59
CA ASN A 11 -2.47 11.68 -3.87
C ASN A 11 -2.47 13.20 -4.11
N CYS A 12 -1.30 13.84 -4.22
CA CYS A 12 -1.19 15.30 -4.28
C CYS A 12 -0.35 15.82 -5.44
N ASP A 13 0.14 14.94 -6.31
CA ASP A 13 0.99 15.27 -7.47
C ASP A 13 2.29 15.98 -7.13
N ALA A 14 2.71 16.06 -5.86
CA ALA A 14 4.03 16.56 -5.50
C ALA A 14 5.12 15.62 -6.03
N ALA A 15 6.23 16.19 -6.52
CA ALA A 15 7.40 15.42 -6.92
C ALA A 15 7.87 14.54 -5.74
N LEU A 16 8.15 13.27 -6.02
CA LEU A 16 8.66 12.36 -5.01
C LEU A 16 10.20 12.40 -4.99
N PRO A 17 10.82 12.34 -3.81
CA PRO A 17 12.27 12.35 -3.73
C PRO A 17 12.86 11.13 -4.43
N PHE A 18 14.12 11.26 -4.87
CA PHE A 18 14.90 10.11 -5.30
C PHE A 18 15.00 9.11 -4.14
N GLN A 19 14.70 7.85 -4.43
CA GLN A 19 14.73 6.77 -3.44
C GLN A 19 15.55 5.61 -4.00
N PRO A 20 16.66 5.22 -3.35
CA PRO A 20 17.40 4.05 -3.77
C PRO A 20 16.47 2.83 -3.72
N SER A 21 16.48 2.07 -4.82
CA SER A 21 15.45 1.14 -5.32
C SER A 21 14.70 0.20 -4.35
N LYS A 22 15.19 -0.04 -3.12
CA LYS A 22 14.60 -1.04 -2.22
C LYS A 22 13.25 -0.60 -1.60
N ASN A 23 13.01 0.69 -1.43
CA ASN A 23 11.83 1.21 -0.70
C ASN A 23 11.06 2.28 -1.48
N VAL A 24 10.74 2.01 -2.75
CA VAL A 24 9.96 2.97 -3.55
C VAL A 24 8.56 3.21 -2.98
N THR A 25 8.18 4.47 -2.81
CA THR A 25 6.84 4.92 -2.44
C THR A 25 6.10 5.49 -3.65
N LEU A 26 4.76 5.54 -3.54
CA LEU A 26 3.89 6.28 -4.45
C LEU A 26 3.25 7.49 -3.74
N TYR A 27 3.64 7.77 -2.50
CA TYR A 27 3.10 8.84 -1.66
C TYR A 27 4.23 9.61 -1.00
N CYS A 28 4.14 10.95 -1.00
CA CYS A 28 5.17 11.81 -0.42
C CYS A 28 5.19 11.76 1.12
N THR A 29 4.02 11.54 1.73
CA THR A 29 3.85 11.49 3.19
C THR A 29 2.92 10.35 3.61
N GLU A 30 2.98 10.02 4.90
CA GLU A 30 2.01 9.13 5.54
C GLU A 30 0.58 9.65 5.39
N GLY A 31 0.37 10.94 5.68
CA GLY A 31 -0.89 11.65 5.45
C GLY A 31 -1.43 11.43 4.04
N CYS A 32 -0.62 11.63 2.99
CA CYS A 32 -1.04 11.39 1.61
C CYS A 32 -1.49 9.95 1.34
N ARG A 33 -0.78 8.96 1.88
CA ARG A 33 -1.17 7.55 1.75
C ARG A 33 -2.49 7.28 2.45
N GLN A 34 -2.67 7.84 3.65
CA GLN A 34 -3.86 7.64 4.46
C GLN A 34 -5.07 8.37 3.89
N THR A 35 -4.93 9.61 3.42
CA THR A 35 -5.98 10.35 2.72
C THR A 35 -6.52 9.54 1.53
N ALA A 36 -5.63 9.05 0.66
CA ALA A 36 -6.06 8.21 -0.47
C ALA A 36 -6.77 6.93 -0.02
N LYS A 37 -6.27 6.28 1.04
CA LYS A 37 -6.92 5.08 1.61
C LYS A 37 -8.31 5.39 2.17
N VAL A 38 -8.49 6.52 2.85
CA VAL A 38 -9.78 6.92 3.43
C VAL A 38 -10.77 7.27 2.33
N ILE A 39 -10.34 7.97 1.29
CA ILE A 39 -11.19 8.30 0.15
C ILE A 39 -11.69 7.02 -0.54
N ARG A 40 -10.82 6.05 -0.82
CA ARG A 40 -11.25 4.75 -1.35
C ARG A 40 -12.29 4.07 -0.47
N LYS A 41 -12.06 4.04 0.85
CA LYS A 41 -13.01 3.47 1.82
C LYS A 41 -14.35 4.21 1.81
N ALA A 42 -14.33 5.54 1.79
CA ALA A 42 -15.53 6.37 1.76
C ALA A 42 -16.32 6.13 0.46
N ARG A 43 -15.66 6.10 -0.70
CA ARG A 43 -16.28 5.78 -1.99
C ARG A 43 -16.98 4.42 -1.97
N VAL A 44 -16.29 3.38 -1.51
CA VAL A 44 -16.88 2.02 -1.39
C VAL A 44 -18.07 2.02 -0.43
N ALA A 45 -17.96 2.70 0.72
CA ALA A 45 -19.03 2.79 1.72
C ALA A 45 -20.25 3.58 1.21
N MET A 46 -20.04 4.59 0.37
CA MET A 46 -21.10 5.35 -0.30
C MET A 46 -21.80 4.47 -1.34
N ALA A 47 -21.02 3.81 -2.21
CA ALA A 47 -21.53 2.99 -3.29
C ALA A 47 -22.37 1.80 -2.80
N ASN A 48 -21.98 1.17 -1.69
CA ASN A 48 -22.74 0.06 -1.09
C ASN A 48 -23.76 0.50 -0.01
N GLY A 49 -23.99 1.80 0.14
CA GLY A 49 -24.96 2.37 1.08
C GLY A 49 -24.58 2.28 2.56
N LYS A 50 -23.46 1.64 2.93
CA LYS A 50 -23.03 1.48 4.33
C LYS A 50 -22.72 2.79 5.02
N PHE A 51 -22.31 3.82 4.28
CA PHE A 51 -22.07 5.14 4.87
C PHE A 51 -23.34 5.74 5.52
N PHE A 52 -24.51 5.46 4.93
CA PHE A 52 -25.80 5.96 5.41
C PHE A 52 -26.40 5.03 6.46
N THR A 53 -26.30 3.72 6.27
CA THR A 53 -26.97 2.71 7.12
C THR A 53 -26.15 2.30 8.34
N ASN A 54 -24.82 2.46 8.32
CA ASN A 54 -23.95 2.03 9.40
C ASN A 54 -23.22 3.23 10.04
N PRO A 55 -23.61 3.66 11.25
CA PRO A 55 -22.98 4.79 11.94
C PRO A 55 -21.50 4.54 12.27
N ASP A 56 -21.08 3.29 12.49
CA ASP A 56 -19.69 2.94 12.81
C ASP A 56 -18.79 3.10 11.58
N VAL A 57 -19.30 2.78 10.39
CA VAL A 57 -18.59 3.03 9.13
C VAL A 57 -18.40 4.52 8.93
N ARG A 58 -19.45 5.32 9.15
CA ARG A 58 -19.38 6.78 9.05
C ARG A 58 -18.38 7.37 10.05
N TYR A 59 -18.45 6.96 11.32
CA TYR A 59 -17.51 7.37 12.35
C TYR A 59 -16.07 7.00 11.99
N GLY A 60 -15.83 5.75 11.57
CA GLY A 60 -14.50 5.29 11.17
C GLY A 60 -13.91 6.08 9.99
N VAL A 61 -14.74 6.50 9.02
CA VAL A 61 -14.32 7.40 7.94
C VAL A 61 -13.95 8.79 8.47
N GLN A 62 -14.74 9.35 9.39
CA GLN A 62 -14.48 10.66 10.00
C GLN A 62 -13.15 10.66 10.79
N ILE A 63 -12.94 9.69 11.68
CA ILE A 63 -11.70 9.55 12.46
C ILE A 63 -10.48 9.40 11.55
N ALA A 64 -10.59 8.53 10.54
CA ALA A 64 -9.48 8.29 9.65
C ALA A 64 -9.13 9.52 8.79
N LEU A 65 -10.12 10.34 8.42
CA LEU A 65 -9.89 11.60 7.72
C LEU A 65 -9.22 12.63 8.63
N ALA A 66 -9.67 12.74 9.89
CA ALA A 66 -9.07 13.64 10.88
C ALA A 66 -7.57 13.33 11.07
N HIS A 67 -7.21 12.06 11.28
CA HIS A 67 -5.80 11.67 11.38
C HIS A 67 -5.01 11.94 10.09
N ALA A 68 -5.58 11.67 8.93
CA ALA A 68 -4.89 11.89 7.66
C ALA A 68 -4.58 13.39 7.44
N LEU A 69 -5.49 14.27 7.84
CA LEU A 69 -5.31 15.72 7.77
C LEU A 69 -4.32 16.25 8.82
N ALA A 70 -4.22 15.59 9.98
CA ALA A 70 -3.21 15.87 11.00
C ALA A 70 -1.79 15.36 10.65
N GLY A 71 -1.53 14.98 9.39
CA GLY A 71 -0.22 14.49 8.92
C GLY A 71 -0.09 12.95 8.87
N GLY A 72 -1.09 12.23 9.38
CA GLY A 72 -1.18 10.78 9.36
C GLY A 72 -1.15 10.15 10.75
N TYR A 73 -1.80 9.00 10.88
CA TYR A 73 -1.81 8.14 12.06
C TYR A 73 -0.56 7.25 12.14
N ALA A 74 0.16 7.29 13.28
CA ALA A 74 1.37 6.51 13.52
C ALA A 74 1.11 5.02 13.82
N GLY A 75 0.34 4.34 12.98
CA GLY A 75 -0.12 2.97 13.26
C GLY A 75 0.98 1.91 13.42
N LYS A 76 2.20 2.15 12.91
CA LYS A 76 3.35 1.26 13.15
C LYS A 76 3.91 1.41 14.56
N ALA A 77 3.99 2.63 15.08
CA ALA A 77 4.48 2.89 16.44
C ALA A 77 3.53 2.29 17.48
N ARG A 78 2.23 2.31 17.20
CA ARG A 78 1.15 1.80 18.08
C ARG A 78 0.85 0.31 17.90
N ARG A 79 1.68 -0.43 17.16
CA ARG A 79 1.44 -1.85 16.90
C ARG A 79 1.90 -2.68 18.09
N LEU A 80 0.93 -3.30 18.77
CA LEU A 80 1.20 -4.22 19.87
C LEU A 80 1.47 -5.66 19.37
N PRO A 81 2.50 -6.34 19.91
CA PRO A 81 2.69 -7.77 19.74
C PRO A 81 1.50 -8.59 20.29
N PRO A 82 1.22 -9.79 19.76
CA PRO A 82 0.12 -10.65 20.25
C PRO A 82 0.20 -10.94 21.75
N GLU A 83 1.39 -11.19 22.29
CA GLU A 83 1.64 -11.48 23.69
C GLU A 83 1.25 -10.30 24.60
N VAL A 84 1.59 -9.06 24.20
CA VAL A 84 1.18 -7.85 24.93
C VAL A 84 -0.33 -7.68 24.88
N LYS A 85 -0.96 -7.95 23.73
CA LYS A 85 -2.41 -7.87 23.60
C LYS A 85 -3.14 -8.89 24.47
N GLN A 86 -2.56 -10.06 24.68
CA GLN A 86 -3.14 -11.07 25.56
C GLN A 86 -2.99 -10.65 27.03
N ALA A 87 -1.81 -10.20 27.43
CA ALA A 87 -1.55 -9.73 28.80
C ALA A 87 -2.49 -8.59 29.23
N VAL A 88 -2.80 -7.63 28.34
CA VAL A 88 -3.79 -6.56 28.63
C VAL A 88 -5.19 -7.14 28.86
N ARG A 89 -5.60 -8.14 28.08
CA ARG A 89 -6.91 -8.77 28.25
C ARG A 89 -7.01 -9.56 29.54
N ASP A 90 -5.94 -10.27 29.91
CA ASP A 90 -5.87 -11.05 31.12
C ASP A 90 -5.89 -10.14 32.36
N GLN A 91 -5.18 -9.00 32.33
CA GLN A 91 -5.21 -8.00 33.41
C GLN A 91 -6.61 -7.39 33.61
N ALA A 92 -7.35 -7.19 32.53
CA ALA A 92 -8.69 -6.62 32.55
C ALA A 92 -9.81 -7.66 32.72
N ASP A 93 -9.49 -8.95 32.89
CA ASP A 93 -10.45 -10.07 32.91
C ASP A 93 -11.47 -10.03 31.74
N GLY A 94 -11.00 -9.57 30.57
CA GLY A 94 -11.84 -9.39 29.38
C GLY A 94 -12.92 -8.30 29.46
N VAL A 95 -13.03 -7.55 30.57
CA VAL A 95 -14.02 -6.48 30.74
C VAL A 95 -13.42 -5.10 30.46
N CYS A 96 -14.29 -4.14 30.15
CA CYS A 96 -13.89 -2.76 29.92
C CYS A 96 -13.39 -2.11 31.20
N GLU A 97 -12.13 -1.65 31.21
CA GLU A 97 -11.50 -1.06 32.39
C GLU A 97 -12.15 0.27 32.81
N GLN A 98 -12.79 0.98 31.89
CA GLN A 98 -13.42 2.27 32.17
C GLN A 98 -14.84 2.16 32.74
N CYS A 99 -15.69 1.27 32.20
CA CYS A 99 -17.09 1.17 32.65
C CYS A 99 -17.39 -0.06 33.48
N GLN A 100 -16.57 -1.12 33.43
CA GLN A 100 -16.74 -2.37 34.16
C GLN A 100 -18.07 -3.12 33.87
N GLU A 101 -18.84 -2.70 32.86
CA GLU A 101 -20.17 -3.23 32.53
C GLU A 101 -20.18 -4.11 31.26
N GLN A 102 -19.22 -3.90 30.35
CA GLN A 102 -19.21 -4.49 29.02
C GLN A 102 -17.90 -5.21 28.75
N LEU A 103 -17.94 -6.19 27.86
CA LEU A 103 -16.72 -6.81 27.34
C LEU A 103 -15.85 -5.78 26.63
N GLY A 104 -14.56 -5.86 26.92
CA GLY A 104 -13.55 -5.06 26.27
C GLY A 104 -13.24 -5.59 24.87
N THR A 105 -13.31 -4.72 23.87
CA THR A 105 -13.13 -5.09 22.45
C THR A 105 -11.89 -4.47 21.84
N GLU A 106 -11.40 -3.37 22.42
CA GLU A 106 -10.34 -2.54 21.85
C GLU A 106 -9.26 -2.29 22.91
N ILE A 107 -8.00 -2.49 22.55
CA ILE A 107 -6.86 -2.14 23.40
C ILE A 107 -6.40 -0.75 23.00
N ASP A 108 -6.40 0.16 23.95
CA ASP A 108 -6.06 1.56 23.74
C ASP A 108 -4.90 2.01 24.64
N HIS A 109 -4.17 3.02 24.19
CA HIS A 109 -3.08 3.61 24.94
C HIS A 109 -3.64 4.67 25.89
N ILE A 110 -3.25 4.64 27.16
CA ILE A 110 -3.58 5.69 28.13
C ILE A 110 -2.98 7.01 27.66
N ASP A 111 -1.68 7.07 27.41
CA ASP A 111 -1.00 8.26 26.91
C ASP A 111 0.12 7.93 25.90
N GLY A 112 0.30 8.77 24.88
CA GLY A 112 1.31 8.54 23.83
C GLY A 112 1.16 7.22 23.05
N ASP A 113 2.31 6.65 22.66
CA ASP A 113 2.46 5.44 21.81
C ASP A 113 3.19 4.29 22.53
N SER A 114 3.47 4.41 23.83
CA SER A 114 4.27 3.42 24.56
C SER A 114 3.55 2.06 24.65
N PRO A 115 4.18 0.94 24.27
CA PRO A 115 3.57 -0.39 24.31
C PRO A 115 3.61 -1.06 25.69
N GLU A 116 4.12 -0.37 26.71
CA GLU A 116 4.25 -0.90 28.06
C GLU A 116 2.88 -1.15 28.70
N LEU A 117 2.71 -2.29 29.38
CA LEU A 117 1.42 -2.69 29.97
C LEU A 117 0.76 -1.60 30.84
N PRO A 118 1.48 -0.84 31.70
CA PRO A 118 0.86 0.22 32.49
C PRO A 118 0.28 1.37 31.68
N ASN A 119 0.65 1.48 30.40
CA ASN A 119 0.14 2.49 29.47
C ASN A 119 -0.97 1.93 28.56
N LEU A 120 -1.39 0.69 28.74
CA LEU A 120 -2.43 0.06 27.93
C LEU A 120 -3.68 -0.17 28.79
N GLN A 121 -4.83 -0.11 28.14
CA GLN A 121 -6.11 -0.43 28.75
C GLN A 121 -7.03 -1.14 27.76
N LEU A 122 -7.88 -2.02 28.26
CA LEU A 122 -8.94 -2.68 27.50
C LEU A 122 -10.25 -1.90 27.65
N LEU A 123 -10.80 -1.44 26.52
CA LEU A 123 -12.03 -0.66 26.47
C LEU A 123 -13.10 -1.34 25.60
N CYS A 124 -14.36 -1.20 26.00
CA CYS A 124 -15.47 -1.44 25.09
C CYS A 124 -15.53 -0.31 24.04
N ALA A 125 -16.18 -0.58 22.90
CA ALA A 125 -16.32 0.39 21.81
C ALA A 125 -16.93 1.73 22.26
N ARG A 126 -17.88 1.73 23.20
CA ARG A 126 -18.51 2.96 23.72
C ARG A 126 -17.49 3.84 24.45
N CYS A 127 -16.74 3.25 25.38
CA CYS A 127 -15.73 3.95 26.18
C CYS A 127 -14.57 4.44 25.32
N HIS A 128 -14.10 3.61 24.38
CA HIS A 128 -13.02 4.00 23.46
C HIS A 128 -13.41 5.17 22.56
N ARG A 129 -14.64 5.20 22.03
CA ARG A 129 -15.15 6.34 21.24
C ARG A 129 -15.26 7.61 22.07
N ALA A 130 -15.85 7.53 23.26
CA ALA A 130 -15.96 8.68 24.15
C ALA A 130 -14.59 9.29 24.47
N LYS A 131 -13.59 8.44 24.74
CA LYS A 131 -12.20 8.88 24.94
C LYS A 131 -11.59 9.50 23.69
N THR A 132 -11.83 8.93 22.51
CA THR A 132 -11.36 9.45 21.22
C THR A 132 -11.96 10.83 20.95
N ASP A 133 -13.27 10.98 21.14
CA ASP A 133 -14.00 12.23 20.91
C ASP A 133 -13.53 13.35 21.84
N LEU A 134 -13.21 13.04 23.10
CA LEU A 134 -12.64 14.01 24.05
C LEU A 134 -11.24 14.47 23.65
N ARG A 135 -10.46 13.62 22.99
CA ARG A 135 -9.07 13.90 22.59
C ARG A 135 -8.95 14.53 21.21
N MET A 136 -9.98 14.41 20.39
CA MET A 136 -10.00 15.04 19.08
C MET A 136 -10.43 16.51 19.22
N PRO A 137 -9.56 17.47 18.87
CA PRO A 137 -9.96 18.86 18.83
C PRO A 137 -11.02 19.08 17.75
N PRO A 138 -11.92 20.06 17.91
CA PRO A 138 -12.81 20.48 16.84
C PRO A 138 -12.03 20.82 15.57
N ALA A 139 -12.59 20.48 14.41
CA ALA A 139 -11.96 20.77 13.13
C ALA A 139 -11.79 22.29 12.93
N THR A 140 -10.55 22.70 12.65
CA THR A 140 -10.24 24.08 12.25
C THR A 140 -11.03 24.47 10.99
N PRO A 141 -11.29 25.77 10.74
CA PRO A 141 -11.93 26.20 9.50
C PRO A 141 -11.23 25.64 8.25
N GLU A 142 -9.91 25.66 8.22
CA GLU A 142 -9.10 25.08 7.13
C GLU A 142 -9.33 23.58 6.98
N SER A 143 -9.35 22.83 8.09
CA SER A 143 -9.63 21.39 8.04
C SER A 143 -11.04 21.11 7.53
N ARG A 144 -12.04 21.93 7.91
CA ARG A 144 -13.42 21.79 7.42
C ARG A 144 -13.53 22.02 5.92
N THR A 145 -12.96 23.13 5.42
CA THR A 145 -12.87 23.38 3.98
C THR A 145 -12.17 22.23 3.26
N ARG A 146 -11.07 21.73 3.82
CA ARG A 146 -10.34 20.62 3.21
C ARG A 146 -11.16 19.33 3.17
N ILE A 147 -11.91 19.03 4.22
CA ILE A 147 -12.83 17.88 4.26
C ILE A 147 -13.89 18.04 3.16
N GLU A 148 -14.55 19.19 3.09
CA GLU A 148 -15.60 19.49 2.11
C GLU A 148 -15.09 19.36 0.66
N GLU A 149 -13.88 19.86 0.37
CA GLU A 149 -13.22 19.68 -0.92
C GLU A 149 -12.98 18.21 -1.25
N LEU A 150 -12.44 17.42 -0.31
CA LEU A 150 -12.18 16.00 -0.53
C LEU A 150 -13.47 15.24 -0.79
N TRP A 151 -14.54 15.54 -0.06
CA TRP A 151 -15.85 14.94 -0.28
C TRP A 151 -16.39 15.29 -1.67
N THR A 152 -16.48 16.58 -1.98
CA THR A 152 -17.07 17.07 -3.23
C THR A 152 -16.29 16.62 -4.44
N MET A 153 -14.95 16.69 -4.39
CA MET A 153 -14.10 16.49 -5.56
C MET A 153 -13.62 15.05 -5.75
N ARG A 154 -13.66 14.20 -4.72
CA ARG A 154 -13.08 12.84 -4.78
C ARG A 154 -14.00 11.74 -4.29
N VAL A 155 -14.87 12.00 -3.31
CA VAL A 155 -15.76 10.96 -2.77
C VAL A 155 -17.09 10.92 -3.51
N LEU A 156 -17.75 12.07 -3.70
CA LEU A 156 -19.10 12.15 -4.25
C LEU A 156 -19.15 12.09 -5.78
N VAL A 157 -18.03 12.30 -6.45
CA VAL A 157 -17.92 12.14 -7.91
C VAL A 157 -18.10 10.67 -8.30
N SER A 158 -18.85 10.42 -9.39
CA SER A 158 -19.12 9.06 -9.86
C SER A 158 -17.83 8.31 -10.16
N GLU A 159 -16.96 8.91 -10.96
CA GLU A 159 -15.68 8.33 -11.35
C GLU A 159 -14.55 8.71 -10.38
N PRO A 160 -13.57 7.80 -10.13
CA PRO A 160 -12.38 8.15 -9.38
C PRO A 160 -11.68 9.38 -9.98
N ALA A 161 -11.56 10.44 -9.17
CA ALA A 161 -10.88 11.67 -9.58
C ALA A 161 -9.39 11.41 -9.85
N ARG A 162 -8.77 10.58 -9.02
CA ARG A 162 -7.37 10.15 -9.13
C ARG A 162 -7.30 8.64 -9.23
N LEU A 163 -6.22 8.14 -9.83
CA LEU A 163 -5.96 6.69 -9.91
C LEU A 163 -5.96 6.02 -8.53
N CYS A 164 -5.45 6.72 -7.50
CA CYS A 164 -5.45 6.22 -6.13
C CYS A 164 -6.81 6.23 -5.43
N ASP A 165 -7.87 6.74 -6.06
CA ASP A 165 -9.25 6.69 -5.57
C ASP A 165 -10.02 5.48 -6.11
N SER A 166 -9.45 4.76 -7.08
CA SER A 166 -10.03 3.56 -7.66
C SER A 166 -9.94 2.37 -6.70
N GLU A 167 -10.93 1.47 -6.77
CA GLU A 167 -10.90 0.18 -6.08
C GLU A 167 -9.76 -0.73 -6.59
N GLU A 168 -9.38 -0.58 -7.86
CA GLU A 168 -8.28 -1.30 -8.50
C GLU A 168 -6.88 -0.84 -8.04
N TRP A 169 -6.81 0.24 -7.24
CA TRP A 169 -5.55 0.85 -6.83
C TRP A 169 -4.56 -0.14 -6.20
N ASN A 170 -5.03 -1.17 -5.49
CA ASN A 170 -4.14 -2.15 -4.87
C ASN A 170 -3.28 -2.87 -5.93
N ASP A 171 -3.91 -3.32 -7.01
CA ASP A 171 -3.23 -4.02 -8.10
C ASP A 171 -2.36 -3.05 -8.91
N MET A 172 -2.93 -1.90 -9.27
CA MET A 172 -2.21 -0.85 -10.02
C MET A 172 -0.97 -0.35 -9.27
N SER A 173 -1.07 -0.16 -7.95
CA SER A 173 0.03 0.35 -7.14
C SER A 173 1.23 -0.59 -7.09
N THR A 174 1.00 -1.89 -7.23
CA THR A 174 2.07 -2.89 -7.31
C THR A 174 2.85 -2.73 -8.60
N ARG A 175 2.14 -2.64 -9.74
CA ARG A 175 2.73 -2.37 -11.05
C ARG A 175 3.49 -1.04 -11.08
N LEU A 176 2.88 0.04 -10.61
CA LEU A 176 3.50 1.38 -10.60
C LEU A 176 4.76 1.44 -9.74
N LYS A 177 4.78 0.72 -8.60
CA LYS A 177 6.00 0.57 -7.79
C LYS A 177 7.08 -0.18 -8.56
N GLN A 178 6.74 -1.26 -9.25
CA GLN A 178 7.70 -2.01 -10.06
C GLN A 178 8.30 -1.14 -11.17
N GLU A 179 7.47 -0.41 -11.92
CA GLU A 179 7.91 0.53 -12.96
C GLU A 179 8.84 1.60 -12.39
N ARG A 180 8.50 2.17 -11.23
CA ARG A 180 9.36 3.14 -10.53
C ARG A 180 10.70 2.52 -10.09
N ARG A 181 10.73 1.28 -9.59
CA ARG A 181 11.99 0.59 -9.23
C ARG A 181 12.90 0.41 -10.44
N LEU A 182 12.33 0.08 -11.60
CA LEU A 182 13.08 -0.09 -12.85
C LEU A 182 13.68 1.24 -13.31
N ARG A 183 12.89 2.33 -13.29
CA ARG A 183 13.39 3.68 -13.63
C ARG A 183 14.50 4.15 -12.69
N LEU A 184 14.38 3.88 -11.39
CA LEU A 184 15.35 4.29 -10.37
C LEU A 184 16.56 3.33 -10.23
N GLY A 185 16.72 2.37 -11.15
CA GLY A 185 17.95 1.58 -11.26
C GLY A 185 18.07 0.40 -10.29
N HIS A 186 17.01 -0.37 -10.04
CA HIS A 186 17.20 -1.71 -9.46
C HIS A 186 17.72 -2.70 -10.51
N VAL A 187 18.90 -3.28 -10.26
CA VAL A 187 19.32 -4.53 -10.90
C VAL A 187 18.37 -5.63 -10.41
N PRO A 188 17.61 -6.30 -11.29
CA PRO A 188 16.75 -7.40 -10.88
C PRO A 188 17.59 -8.46 -10.14
N LYS A 189 17.13 -8.93 -8.97
CA LYS A 189 17.68 -10.18 -8.42
C LYS A 189 17.54 -11.24 -9.50
N LYS A 190 18.65 -11.87 -9.90
CA LYS A 190 18.65 -13.03 -10.82
C LYS A 190 17.56 -13.98 -10.32
N SER A 191 16.51 -14.18 -11.09
CA SER A 191 15.61 -15.30 -10.85
C SER A 191 16.47 -16.55 -11.01
N HIS A 192 16.41 -17.44 -10.03
CA HIS A 192 16.89 -18.81 -10.20
C HIS A 192 15.96 -19.54 -11.17
N HIS A 193 15.83 -19.06 -12.40
CA HIS A 193 15.49 -19.97 -13.48
C HIS A 193 16.71 -20.83 -13.67
N LYS A 194 16.60 -22.08 -13.23
CA LYS A 194 17.49 -23.16 -13.62
C LYS A 194 17.51 -23.10 -15.15
N ILE A 195 18.59 -22.56 -15.72
CA ILE A 195 18.88 -22.72 -17.13
C ILE A 195 19.08 -24.23 -17.25
N LEU A 196 18.07 -24.93 -17.78
CA LEU A 196 18.26 -26.29 -18.25
C LEU A 196 19.32 -26.18 -19.33
N THR A 197 20.54 -26.63 -19.01
CA THR A 197 21.56 -26.85 -20.02
C THR A 197 21.05 -27.91 -20.98
N CYS A 198 21.41 -27.80 -22.25
CA CYS A 198 20.99 -28.71 -23.33
C CYS A 198 21.41 -30.19 -23.14
N GLU A 199 21.93 -30.59 -21.98
CA GLU A 199 22.40 -31.95 -21.69
C GLU A 199 21.36 -32.83 -20.96
N GLU A 200 20.18 -32.30 -20.59
CA GLU A 200 19.10 -33.08 -19.96
C GLU A 200 17.93 -33.43 -20.92
N VAL A 201 18.12 -33.36 -22.24
CA VAL A 201 17.21 -34.00 -23.21
C VAL A 201 17.83 -35.35 -23.61
N THR A 202 17.67 -36.32 -22.72
CA THR A 202 18.11 -37.69 -22.98
C THR A 202 17.28 -38.34 -24.08
N GLY A 203 17.96 -39.15 -24.89
CA GLY A 203 17.48 -40.45 -25.33
C GLY A 203 16.03 -40.56 -25.78
N THR A 204 15.88 -40.61 -27.10
CA THR A 204 15.00 -41.57 -27.78
C THR A 204 13.50 -41.52 -27.46
N ALA A 205 12.78 -40.80 -28.34
CA ALA A 205 11.53 -41.22 -29.02
C ALA A 205 10.30 -41.48 -28.10
N VAL A 206 9.06 -41.09 -28.39
CA VAL A 206 8.26 -41.00 -29.61
C VAL A 206 7.03 -40.13 -29.28
N PHE A 207 6.36 -39.60 -30.30
CA PHE A 207 5.01 -39.01 -30.33
C PHE A 207 4.87 -37.49 -30.15
N GLY A 208 4.27 -36.90 -31.19
CA GLY A 208 3.11 -36.05 -30.98
C GLY A 208 3.38 -34.56 -31.08
N SER A 209 3.45 -34.07 -32.32
CA SER A 209 2.91 -32.79 -32.78
C SER A 209 2.79 -31.68 -31.72
N LEU A 210 3.75 -30.75 -31.69
CA LEU A 210 3.46 -29.38 -31.29
C LEU A 210 4.36 -28.41 -32.04
N VAL A 211 3.70 -27.40 -32.59
CA VAL A 211 4.20 -26.30 -33.41
C VAL A 211 5.38 -25.59 -32.75
N ALA A 212 6.55 -25.66 -33.38
CA ALA A 212 7.70 -24.81 -33.04
C ALA A 212 7.52 -23.43 -33.68
N LEU A 213 7.14 -22.44 -32.87
CA LEU A 213 7.28 -21.03 -33.23
C LEU A 213 8.75 -20.63 -33.07
N THR A 214 9.46 -20.59 -34.20
CA THR A 214 10.80 -20.02 -34.31
C THR A 214 10.73 -18.51 -34.09
N LEU A 215 11.31 -18.05 -32.99
CA LEU A 215 11.78 -16.67 -32.84
C LEU A 215 13.10 -16.53 -33.62
N CYS A 216 13.29 -15.36 -34.22
CA CYS A 216 14.42 -14.93 -35.07
C CYS A 216 14.27 -15.24 -36.57
N GLY A 217 13.41 -14.45 -37.23
CA GLY A 217 13.50 -14.20 -38.66
C GLY A 217 14.33 -12.94 -38.94
N THR A 218 15.63 -13.10 -39.12
CA THR A 218 16.44 -12.19 -39.96
C THR A 218 17.20 -13.06 -40.97
N PRO A 219 17.01 -12.84 -42.28
CA PRO A 219 17.64 -13.67 -43.30
C PRO A 219 19.14 -13.34 -43.43
N LEU A 220 19.98 -14.34 -43.26
CA LEU A 220 21.35 -14.35 -43.76
C LEU A 220 21.30 -14.36 -45.29
N ARG A 221 21.83 -13.31 -45.92
CA ARG A 221 22.25 -13.34 -47.32
C ARG A 221 23.68 -12.84 -47.43
N ASP A 222 24.38 -13.53 -48.32
CA ASP A 222 25.68 -13.26 -48.91
C ASP A 222 26.88 -13.68 -48.07
N GLY A 223 27.24 -14.94 -48.31
CA GLY A 223 28.43 -15.56 -47.78
C GLY A 223 29.70 -14.94 -48.33
N VAL A 224 30.57 -14.57 -47.41
CA VAL A 224 32.02 -14.70 -47.53
C VAL A 224 32.50 -15.07 -46.13
N CYS A 225 33.23 -16.18 -46.02
CA CYS A 225 33.88 -16.59 -44.78
C CYS A 225 35.18 -15.77 -44.64
N PRO A 226 35.33 -14.85 -43.67
CA PRO A 226 36.63 -14.24 -43.44
C PRO A 226 37.53 -15.25 -42.73
N THR A 227 38.63 -15.62 -43.39
CA THR A 227 39.73 -16.39 -42.80
C THR A 227 40.40 -15.61 -41.67
N PRO A 228 40.94 -16.29 -40.64
CA PRO A 228 41.59 -15.62 -39.53
C PRO A 228 43.00 -15.15 -39.94
N GLU A 229 43.22 -13.83 -39.99
CA GLU A 229 44.57 -13.28 -40.04
C GLU A 229 45.29 -13.55 -38.72
N ARG A 230 46.43 -14.24 -38.82
CA ARG A 230 47.35 -14.48 -37.72
C ARG A 230 48.05 -13.17 -37.38
N HIS A 231 47.97 -12.79 -36.10
CA HIS A 231 48.94 -11.90 -35.48
C HIS A 231 50.35 -12.49 -35.62
N GLN A 232 51.26 -11.75 -36.25
CA GLN A 232 52.69 -11.82 -35.97
C GLN A 232 53.07 -10.52 -35.28
N GLY A 233 53.65 -10.67 -34.10
CA GLY A 233 54.30 -9.60 -33.37
C GLY A 233 55.76 -9.40 -33.82
N ASP A 234 56.27 -8.28 -33.32
CA ASP A 234 57.65 -7.96 -32.97
C ASP A 234 58.65 -7.63 -34.09
N ALA A 235 58.94 -6.32 -34.23
CA ALA A 235 60.23 -5.70 -33.91
C ALA A 235 60.13 -4.17 -33.94
#